data_AF-A0A357R003-F1
#
_entry.id   AF-A0A357R003-F1
#
_cell.length_a   1.000
_cell.length_b   1.000
_cell.length_c   1.000
_cell.angle_alpha   90.00
_cell.angle_beta   90.00
_cell.angle_gamma   90.00
#
_symmetry.space_group_name_H-M   'P 1'
#
loop_
_entity.id
_entity.type
_entity.pdbx_description
1 polymer ?
#
loop_
_entity_poly.entity_id
_entity_poly.type
_entity_poly.pdbx_seq_one_letter_code
_entity_poly.pdbx_strand_id
1 'polypeptide(L)'
;MNVLIVGNDRFLLKQHAKKWLETQAPFAKDVDPVVMDGSSTDFKWDEVFEEILTISFFSDIKVIELMHPPGFVNASTMSEAQLKQWTHMIEQLPKEVILIVMVEANKIDQRLKIVKPLLVKGKLIQVSGLSPNEFRKFVQRQCDLRNMSMDSATFEQLMYRLPKQMTPCLNELDKLANYPQKLDQKTMSLLLSVPLEENVFELSKAIVSKNLKKALHIYGDLQTLKHDPVALIPSIAWQLRLMFQVLLLQRERLSSFEIRERLNENDFVLSKAIEYAKGSSVERIVDLLEHLASLDQQIKSGKVDKKFGFELFMIEATR
;
A
#
# COMPACT_ATOMS: atom_id res chain seq x y z
N MET A 1 18.13 0.64 26.56
CA MET A 1 18.33 1.37 25.28
C MET A 1 16.97 1.53 24.59
N ASN A 2 16.76 2.55 23.75
CA ASN A 2 15.52 2.65 22.98
C ASN A 2 15.69 3.19 21.55
N VAL A 3 14.79 2.76 20.67
CA VAL A 3 14.73 3.19 19.27
C VAL A 3 13.28 3.37 18.83
N LEU A 4 13.04 4.42 18.05
CA LEU A 4 11.79 4.68 17.35
C LEU A 4 12.01 4.46 15.86
N ILE A 5 11.30 3.52 15.27
CA ILE A 5 11.39 3.17 13.85
C ILE A 5 10.05 3.51 13.18
N VAL A 6 10.08 4.34 12.15
CA VAL A 6 8.89 4.88 11.49
C VAL A 6 8.95 4.59 10.00
N GLY A 7 7.87 4.10 9.41
CA GLY A 7 7.83 3.72 8.01
C GLY A 7 6.48 3.20 7.58
N ASN A 8 6.30 2.91 6.30
CA ASN A 8 4.97 2.59 5.73
C ASN A 8 4.62 1.10 5.69
N ASP A 9 5.54 0.23 6.09
CA ASP A 9 5.38 -1.22 5.91
C ASP A 9 5.92 -1.98 7.13
N ARG A 10 5.05 -2.76 7.79
CA ARG A 10 5.37 -3.54 8.99
C ARG A 10 6.56 -4.47 8.80
N PHE A 11 6.67 -5.10 7.63
CA PHE A 11 7.75 -6.06 7.38
C PHE A 11 9.11 -5.36 7.37
N LEU A 12 9.18 -4.20 6.69
CA LEU A 12 10.40 -3.40 6.68
C LEU A 12 10.74 -2.87 8.08
N LEU A 13 9.73 -2.44 8.86
CA LEU A 13 9.94 -2.01 10.25
C LEU A 13 10.60 -3.12 11.09
N LYS A 14 10.05 -4.34 11.04
CA LYS A 14 10.61 -5.50 11.76
C LYS A 14 12.02 -5.87 11.28
N GLN A 15 12.25 -5.83 9.96
CA GLN A 15 13.59 -6.11 9.41
C GLN A 15 14.63 -5.08 9.89
N HIS A 16 14.25 -3.80 9.93
CA HIS A 16 15.11 -2.73 10.45
C HIS A 16 15.30 -2.83 11.96
N ALA A 17 14.28 -3.23 12.73
CA ALA A 17 14.38 -3.48 14.16
C ALA A 17 15.40 -4.59 14.46
N LYS A 18 15.29 -5.72 13.76
CA LYS A 18 16.24 -6.84 13.88
C LYS A 18 17.67 -6.41 13.54
N LYS A 19 17.87 -5.74 12.40
CA LYS A 19 19.19 -5.25 11.99
C LYS A 19 19.77 -4.25 12.98
N TRP A 20 18.93 -3.36 13.53
CA TRP A 20 19.36 -2.41 14.55
C TRP A 20 19.80 -3.13 15.83
N LEU A 21 19.03 -4.13 16.28
CA LEU A 21 19.37 -4.95 17.45
C LEU A 21 20.71 -5.66 17.26
N GLU A 22 20.90 -6.33 16.11
CA GLU A 22 22.16 -7.01 15.76
C GLU A 22 23.37 -6.07 15.74
N THR A 23 23.19 -4.81 15.33
CA THR A 23 24.29 -3.85 15.20
C THR A 23 24.59 -3.10 16.51
N GLN A 24 23.55 -2.69 17.24
CA GLN A 24 23.69 -1.77 18.39
C GLN A 24 23.66 -2.50 19.72
N ALA A 25 23.03 -3.67 19.79
CA ALA A 25 22.96 -4.51 20.98
C ALA A 25 23.17 -5.99 20.61
N PRO A 26 24.35 -6.36 20.06
CA PRO A 26 24.64 -7.73 19.61
C PRO A 26 24.53 -8.75 20.74
N PHE A 27 24.72 -8.33 21.99
CA PHE A 27 24.53 -9.14 23.19
C PHE A 27 23.08 -9.59 23.42
N ALA A 28 22.11 -8.92 22.79
CA ALA A 28 20.68 -9.19 22.90
C ALA A 28 20.07 -9.75 21.60
N LYS A 29 20.89 -10.09 20.60
CA LYS A 29 20.42 -10.51 19.27
C LYS A 29 19.58 -11.80 19.28
N ASP A 30 19.85 -12.69 20.24
CA ASP A 30 19.21 -14.00 20.38
C ASP A 30 18.13 -14.00 21.47
N VAL A 31 17.83 -12.83 22.05
CA VAL A 31 16.77 -12.68 23.05
C VAL A 31 15.43 -12.64 22.34
N ASP A 32 14.50 -13.50 22.75
CA ASP A 32 13.12 -13.48 22.26
C ASP A 32 12.42 -12.18 22.72
N PRO A 33 11.93 -11.34 21.79
CA PRO A 33 11.28 -10.10 22.16
C PRO A 33 9.86 -10.35 22.65
N VAL A 34 9.44 -9.57 23.66
CA VAL A 34 8.03 -9.45 24.01
C VAL A 34 7.38 -8.47 23.04
N VAL A 35 6.50 -8.99 22.18
CA VAL A 35 5.85 -8.21 21.11
C VAL A 35 4.46 -7.77 21.56
N MET A 36 4.20 -6.47 21.52
CA MET A 36 2.90 -5.87 21.84
C MET A 36 2.39 -5.07 20.63
N ASP A 37 1.25 -5.45 20.06
CA ASP A 37 0.64 -4.75 18.92
C ASP A 37 -0.48 -3.80 19.38
N GLY A 38 -0.20 -2.51 19.32
CA GLY A 38 -1.12 -1.42 19.64
C GLY A 38 -2.25 -1.19 18.64
N SER A 39 -2.25 -1.93 17.53
CA SER A 39 -3.37 -1.96 16.59
C SER A 39 -4.50 -2.89 17.07
N SER A 40 -4.23 -3.73 18.07
CA SER A 40 -5.24 -4.63 18.65
C SER A 40 -6.29 -3.85 19.44
N THR A 41 -7.55 -4.30 19.40
CA THR A 41 -8.64 -3.72 20.20
C THR A 41 -8.42 -3.90 21.69
N ASP A 42 -7.66 -4.92 22.08
CA ASP A 42 -7.43 -5.28 23.48
C ASP A 42 -6.19 -4.59 24.06
N PHE A 43 -5.50 -3.76 23.27
CA PHE A 43 -4.27 -3.10 23.71
C PHE A 43 -4.51 -2.16 24.89
N LYS A 44 -3.68 -2.30 25.92
CA LYS A 44 -3.68 -1.41 27.09
C LYS A 44 -2.28 -0.90 27.38
N TRP A 45 -2.20 0.41 27.62
CA TRP A 45 -0.95 1.06 28.03
C TRP A 45 -0.42 0.53 29.37
N ASP A 46 -1.30 0.17 30.28
CA ASP A 46 -0.91 -0.34 31.60
C ASP A 46 -0.10 -1.64 31.50
N GLU A 47 -0.48 -2.54 30.59
CA GLU A 47 0.26 -3.78 30.31
C GLU A 47 1.67 -3.48 29.78
N VAL A 48 1.84 -2.44 28.97
CA VAL A 48 3.17 -2.01 28.49
C VAL A 48 4.03 -1.51 29.66
N PHE A 49 3.45 -0.74 30.57
CA PHE A 49 4.16 -0.22 31.74
C PHE A 49 4.57 -1.35 32.68
N GLU A 50 3.68 -2.30 32.93
CA GLU A 50 3.96 -3.49 33.74
C GLU A 50 5.08 -4.33 33.11
N GLU A 51 5.06 -4.54 31.80
CA GLU A 51 6.06 -5.35 31.11
C GLU A 51 7.46 -4.73 31.18
N ILE A 52 7.57 -3.40 31.07
CA ILE A 52 8.84 -2.66 31.21
C ILE A 52 9.42 -2.81 32.63
N LEU A 53 8.57 -2.82 33.66
CA LEU A 53 9.01 -2.94 35.05
C LEU A 53 9.29 -4.39 35.47
N THR A 54 8.71 -5.35 34.77
CA THR A 54 8.88 -6.77 35.08
C THR A 54 10.29 -7.23 34.72
N ILE A 55 10.91 -8.05 35.56
CA ILE A 55 12.24 -8.62 35.31
C ILE A 55 12.08 -9.81 34.33
N SER A 56 13.05 -9.99 33.42
CA SER A 56 13.09 -11.20 32.59
C SER A 56 13.57 -12.39 33.42
N PHE A 57 12.87 -13.52 33.33
CA PHE A 57 13.24 -14.74 34.06
C PHE A 57 14.40 -15.51 33.42
N PHE A 58 14.60 -15.36 32.11
CA PHE A 58 15.50 -16.22 31.32
C PHE A 58 16.67 -15.46 30.69
N SER A 59 16.73 -14.14 30.84
CA SER A 59 17.77 -13.31 30.24
C SER A 59 18.08 -12.10 31.12
N ASP A 60 19.35 -11.70 31.15
CA ASP A 60 19.78 -10.48 31.83
C ASP A 60 19.28 -9.20 31.13
N ILE A 61 18.80 -9.34 29.88
CA ILE A 61 18.28 -8.25 29.05
C ILE A 61 16.89 -8.62 28.53
N LYS A 62 15.95 -7.70 28.63
CA LYS A 62 14.61 -7.83 28.06
C LYS A 62 14.48 -6.96 26.81
N VAL A 63 14.02 -7.55 25.71
CA VAL A 63 13.67 -6.81 24.48
C VAL A 63 12.15 -6.67 24.40
N ILE A 64 11.65 -5.45 24.28
CA ILE A 64 10.22 -5.15 24.12
C ILE A 64 10.03 -4.49 22.76
N GLU A 65 9.20 -5.11 21.91
CA GLU A 65 8.81 -4.59 20.61
C GLU A 65 7.37 -4.07 20.67
N LEU A 66 7.21 -2.74 20.64
CA LEU A 66 5.91 -2.08 20.65
C LEU A 66 5.54 -1.67 19.21
N MET A 67 4.62 -2.42 18.60
CA MET A 67 4.16 -2.21 17.23
C MET A 67 2.93 -1.31 17.20
N HIS A 68 3.00 -0.24 16.41
CA HIS A 68 1.96 0.76 16.16
C HIS A 68 1.12 1.16 17.40
N PRO A 69 1.75 1.61 18.50
CA PRO A 69 1.03 2.02 19.71
C PRO A 69 0.12 3.25 19.49
N PRO A 70 -1.08 3.28 20.11
CA PRO A 70 -1.98 4.44 20.06
C PRO A 70 -1.32 5.66 20.68
N GLY A 71 -1.59 6.86 20.16
CA GLY A 71 -0.99 8.13 20.63
C GLY A 71 0.13 8.65 19.73
N PHE A 72 0.79 7.77 18.98
CA PHE A 72 1.88 8.13 18.06
C PHE A 72 1.40 8.76 16.75
N VAL A 73 0.26 8.31 16.23
CA VAL A 73 -0.37 8.89 15.03
C VAL A 73 -1.52 9.81 15.40
N ASN A 74 -2.35 9.41 16.38
CA ASN A 74 -3.45 10.20 16.88
C ASN A 74 -3.28 10.46 18.39
N ALA A 75 -2.93 11.68 18.77
CA ALA A 75 -2.68 12.03 20.17
C ALA A 75 -3.90 11.86 21.11
N SER A 76 -5.12 11.87 20.56
CA SER A 76 -6.36 11.76 21.35
C SER A 76 -6.61 10.36 21.91
N THR A 77 -5.89 9.34 21.42
CA THR A 77 -6.06 7.95 21.86
C THR A 77 -5.24 7.61 23.10
N MET A 78 -4.69 8.62 23.79
CA MET A 78 -3.94 8.44 25.03
C MET A 78 -4.35 9.51 26.05
N SER A 79 -4.65 9.07 27.28
CA SER A 79 -4.99 10.00 28.36
C SER A 79 -3.78 10.78 28.85
N GLU A 80 -4.00 11.92 29.51
CA GLU A 80 -2.91 12.72 30.08
C GLU A 80 -2.15 11.96 31.18
N ALA A 81 -2.84 11.11 31.95
CA ALA A 81 -2.22 10.27 32.98
C ALA A 81 -1.26 9.24 32.37
N GLN A 82 -1.73 8.50 31.35
CA GLN A 82 -0.88 7.56 30.61
C GLN A 82 0.32 8.26 29.98
N LEU A 83 0.12 9.44 29.40
CA LEU A 83 1.20 10.20 28.77
C LEU A 83 2.28 10.62 29.78
N LYS A 84 1.88 11.03 30.99
CA LYS A 84 2.81 11.34 32.09
C LYS A 84 3.58 10.09 32.52
N GLN A 85 2.89 8.96 32.68
CA GLN A 85 3.50 7.69 33.04
C GLN A 85 4.49 7.22 31.98
N TRP A 86 4.11 7.22 30.70
CA TRP A 86 5.00 6.93 29.59
C TRP A 86 6.26 7.79 29.60
N THR A 87 6.10 9.11 29.78
CA THR A 87 7.24 10.03 29.84
C THR A 87 8.20 9.64 30.97
N HIS A 88 7.67 9.39 32.16
CA HIS A 88 8.46 8.93 33.31
C HIS A 88 9.17 7.60 33.05
N MET A 89 8.45 6.63 32.47
CA MET A 89 8.97 5.30 32.14
C MET A 89 10.13 5.35 31.13
N ILE A 90 10.06 6.20 30.12
CA ILE A 90 11.15 6.35 29.14
C ILE A 90 12.36 7.08 29.74
N GLU A 91 12.13 8.07 30.62
CA GLU A 91 13.20 8.79 31.31
C GLU A 91 13.98 7.89 32.28
N GLN A 92 13.28 6.96 32.93
CA GLN A 92 13.80 5.99 33.91
C GLN A 92 13.81 4.56 33.37
N LEU A 93 14.00 4.39 32.05
CA LEU A 93 13.99 3.06 31.44
C LEU A 93 15.09 2.19 32.06
N PRO A 94 14.77 0.99 32.59
CA PRO A 94 15.78 0.08 33.15
C PRO A 94 16.89 -0.21 32.13
N LYS A 95 18.12 -0.37 32.61
CA LYS A 95 19.29 -0.54 31.73
C LYS A 95 19.25 -1.87 30.97
N GLU A 96 18.61 -2.85 31.59
CA GLU A 96 18.37 -4.20 31.12
C GLU A 96 17.26 -4.23 30.06
N VAL A 97 16.49 -3.16 29.89
CA VAL A 97 15.39 -3.10 28.92
C VAL A 97 15.84 -2.43 27.63
N ILE A 98 15.63 -3.12 26.52
CA ILE A 98 15.73 -2.59 25.16
C ILE A 98 14.32 -2.41 24.62
N LEU A 99 13.93 -1.15 24.41
CA LEU A 99 12.61 -0.81 23.89
C LEU A 99 12.69 -0.41 22.42
N ILE A 100 12.01 -1.16 21.55
CA ILE A 100 11.89 -0.88 20.12
C ILE A 100 10.45 -0.49 19.83
N VAL A 101 10.22 0.79 19.54
CA VAL A 101 8.90 1.30 19.13
C VAL A 101 8.87 1.38 17.61
N MET A 102 7.90 0.71 16.99
CA MET A 102 7.71 0.69 15.54
C MET A 102 6.37 1.35 15.20
N VAL A 103 6.36 2.34 14.31
CA VAL A 103 5.13 3.04 13.93
C VAL A 103 4.94 3.04 12.42
N GLU A 104 3.84 2.44 11.98
CA GLU A 104 3.38 2.58 10.60
C GLU A 104 2.88 4.00 10.30
N ALA A 105 3.73 4.81 9.69
CA ALA A 105 3.41 6.14 9.22
C ALA A 105 4.44 6.64 8.20
N ASN A 106 4.02 7.50 7.27
CA ASN A 106 4.92 8.17 6.32
C ASN A 106 5.97 9.01 7.04
N LYS A 107 5.54 9.71 8.08
CA LYS A 107 6.34 10.54 8.99
C LYS A 107 5.66 10.57 10.35
N ILE A 108 6.45 10.83 11.39
CA ILE A 108 5.96 11.05 12.75
C ILE A 108 6.04 12.54 13.09
N ASP A 109 5.05 13.10 13.78
CA ASP A 109 5.16 14.44 14.34
C ASP A 109 6.04 14.40 15.59
N GLN A 110 7.30 14.82 15.43
CA GLN A 110 8.31 14.84 16.48
C GLN A 110 7.98 15.81 17.63
N ARG A 111 6.98 16.69 17.46
CA ARG A 111 6.53 17.62 18.50
C ARG A 111 5.60 16.96 19.51
N LEU A 112 5.05 15.79 19.19
CA LEU A 112 4.15 15.06 20.07
C LEU A 112 4.83 14.72 21.40
N LYS A 113 4.10 14.93 22.50
CA LYS A 113 4.59 14.68 23.86
C LYS A 113 5.01 13.22 24.07
N ILE A 114 4.38 12.27 23.39
CA ILE A 114 4.71 10.84 23.47
C ILE A 114 6.02 10.49 22.75
N VAL A 115 6.38 11.26 21.71
CA VAL A 115 7.57 11.02 20.88
C VAL A 115 8.82 11.66 21.49
N LYS A 116 8.68 12.86 22.08
CA LYS A 116 9.81 13.62 22.64
C LYS A 116 10.73 12.81 23.57
N PRO A 117 10.24 12.02 24.55
CA PRO A 117 11.10 11.25 25.45
C PRO A 117 11.97 10.21 24.72
N LEU A 118 11.41 9.58 23.68
CA LEU A 118 12.15 8.61 22.86
C LEU A 118 13.26 9.27 22.04
N LEU A 119 13.06 10.52 21.58
CA LEU A 119 14.07 11.25 20.79
C LEU A 119 15.22 11.76 21.66
N VAL A 120 14.96 12.07 22.92
CA VAL A 120 16.00 12.55 23.85
C VAL A 120 16.92 11.42 24.30
N LYS A 121 16.38 10.23 24.56
CA LYS A 121 17.13 9.08 25.09
C LYS A 121 17.50 8.03 24.05
N GLY A 122 16.90 8.09 22.87
CA GLY A 122 16.98 7.05 21.85
C GLY A 122 17.29 7.58 20.45
N LYS A 123 17.12 6.70 19.47
CA LYS A 123 17.37 7.01 18.05
C LYS A 123 16.07 6.95 17.25
N LEU A 124 15.88 7.90 16.35
CA LEU A 124 14.83 7.84 15.33
C LEU A 124 15.40 7.24 14.04
N ILE A 125 14.73 6.22 13.51
CA ILE A 125 15.04 5.60 12.22
C ILE A 125 13.83 5.76 11.31
N GLN A 126 14.01 6.49 10.22
CA GLN A 126 13.01 6.59 9.17
C GLN A 126 13.27 5.50 8.13
N VAL A 127 12.29 4.63 7.93
CA VAL A 127 12.30 3.55 6.94
C VAL A 127 11.43 3.98 5.77
N SER A 128 12.07 4.28 4.64
CA SER A 128 11.38 4.52 3.39
C SER A 128 10.90 3.22 2.77
N GLY A 129 9.85 3.29 1.95
CA GLY A 129 9.50 2.17 1.07
C GLY A 129 10.62 1.86 0.09
N LEU A 130 10.64 0.64 -0.45
CA LEU A 130 11.63 0.23 -1.44
C LEU A 130 11.40 0.98 -2.75
N SER A 131 12.47 1.50 -3.36
CA SER A 131 12.44 1.98 -4.75
C SER A 131 12.09 0.83 -5.72
N PRO A 132 11.64 1.10 -6.96
CA PRO A 132 11.32 0.04 -7.91
C PRO A 132 12.45 -0.98 -8.13
N ASN A 133 13.70 -0.51 -8.16
CA ASN A 133 14.88 -1.36 -8.30
C ASN A 133 15.17 -2.19 -7.03
N GLU A 134 15.00 -1.61 -5.84
CA GLU A 134 15.15 -2.34 -4.58
C GLU A 134 14.05 -3.38 -4.40
N PHE A 135 12.81 -3.04 -4.77
CA PHE A 135 11.67 -3.96 -4.76
C PHE A 135 11.93 -5.15 -5.70
N ARG A 136 12.41 -4.89 -6.94
CA ARG A 136 12.81 -5.97 -7.85
C ARG A 136 13.86 -6.88 -7.23
N LYS A 137 14.93 -6.32 -6.67
CA LYS A 137 16.00 -7.11 -6.01
C LYS A 137 15.48 -7.89 -4.81
N PHE A 138 14.55 -7.31 -4.06
CA PHE A 138 13.88 -7.97 -2.93
C PHE A 138 13.08 -9.18 -3.42
N VAL A 139 12.21 -9.01 -4.41
CA VAL A 139 11.41 -10.10 -4.98
C VAL A 139 12.31 -11.21 -5.53
N GLN A 140 13.38 -10.86 -6.26
CA GLN A 140 14.34 -11.86 -6.76
C GLN A 140 14.91 -12.70 -5.61
N ARG A 141 15.41 -12.06 -4.54
CA ARG A 141 15.93 -12.78 -3.36
C ARG A 141 14.87 -13.68 -2.71
N GLN A 142 13.62 -13.21 -2.63
CA GLN A 142 12.52 -13.99 -2.06
C GLN A 142 12.17 -15.21 -2.93
N CYS A 143 12.26 -15.10 -4.25
CA CYS A 143 12.14 -16.22 -5.18
C CYS A 143 13.27 -17.22 -5.01
N ASP A 144 14.52 -16.74 -4.91
CA ASP A 144 15.70 -17.59 -4.74
C ASP A 144 15.63 -18.38 -3.42
N LEU A 145 15.24 -17.74 -2.31
CA LEU A 145 15.04 -18.39 -1.01
C LEU A 145 13.96 -19.49 -1.03
N ARG A 146 13.00 -19.38 -1.94
CA ARG A 146 11.91 -20.34 -2.15
C ARG A 146 12.21 -21.36 -3.25
N ASN A 147 13.42 -21.34 -3.83
CA ASN A 147 13.82 -22.17 -4.96
C ASN A 147 12.88 -22.04 -6.17
N MET A 148 12.28 -20.86 -6.38
CA MET A 148 11.40 -20.60 -7.51
C MET A 148 12.23 -20.41 -8.78
N SER A 149 11.95 -21.20 -9.82
CA SER A 149 12.61 -21.08 -11.12
C SER A 149 11.62 -20.62 -12.18
N MET A 150 11.96 -19.53 -12.89
CA MET A 150 11.16 -18.98 -13.98
C MET A 150 12.06 -18.24 -14.99
N ASP A 151 11.57 -18.03 -16.20
CA ASP A 151 12.28 -17.23 -17.20
C ASP A 151 12.10 -15.72 -16.96
N SER A 152 12.90 -14.91 -17.65
CA SER A 152 12.87 -13.44 -17.52
C SER A 152 11.48 -12.86 -17.83
N ALA A 153 10.82 -13.35 -18.88
CA ALA A 153 9.52 -12.84 -19.28
C ALA A 153 8.42 -13.14 -18.24
N THR A 154 8.48 -14.31 -17.60
CA THR A 154 7.58 -14.69 -16.51
C THR A 154 7.88 -13.86 -15.26
N PHE A 155 9.14 -13.58 -14.97
CA PHE A 155 9.52 -12.71 -13.85
C PHE A 155 9.02 -11.27 -14.05
N GLU A 156 9.08 -10.73 -15.26
CA GLU A 156 8.49 -9.42 -15.57
C GLU A 156 6.97 -9.41 -15.33
N GLN A 157 6.27 -10.47 -15.73
CA GLN A 157 4.84 -10.61 -15.47
C GLN A 157 4.52 -10.72 -13.97
N LEU A 158 5.33 -11.48 -13.23
CA LEU A 158 5.24 -11.57 -11.77
C LEU A 158 5.40 -10.18 -11.14
N MET A 159 6.48 -9.47 -11.48
CA MET A 159 6.76 -8.12 -10.98
C MET A 159 5.65 -7.12 -11.29
N TYR A 160 4.98 -7.29 -12.43
CA TYR A 160 3.86 -6.46 -12.84
C TYR A 160 2.60 -6.75 -12.01
N ARG A 161 2.28 -8.02 -11.73
CA ARG A 161 1.07 -8.43 -11.01
C ARG A 161 1.20 -8.42 -9.49
N LEU A 162 2.42 -8.51 -8.95
CA LEU A 162 2.65 -8.54 -7.52
C LEU A 162 2.18 -7.25 -6.83
N PRO A 163 1.46 -7.37 -5.70
CA PRO A 163 1.22 -6.25 -4.79
C PRO A 163 2.53 -5.55 -4.40
N LYS A 164 2.50 -4.24 -4.21
CA LYS A 164 3.69 -3.46 -3.83
C LYS A 164 3.91 -3.42 -2.32
N GLN A 165 2.89 -3.72 -1.53
CA GLN A 165 3.02 -3.91 -0.08
C GLN A 165 3.73 -5.24 0.21
N MET A 166 4.63 -5.25 1.20
CA MET A 166 5.50 -6.42 1.46
C MET A 166 4.70 -7.65 1.88
N THR A 167 3.79 -7.52 2.84
CA THR A 167 3.05 -8.67 3.37
C THR A 167 2.20 -9.37 2.29
N PRO A 168 1.36 -8.67 1.51
CA PRO A 168 0.65 -9.30 0.40
C PRO A 168 1.60 -9.87 -0.66
N CYS A 169 2.70 -9.18 -0.97
CA CYS A 169 3.71 -9.68 -1.91
C CYS A 169 4.30 -11.02 -1.44
N LEU A 170 4.72 -11.13 -0.18
CA LEU A 170 5.27 -12.35 0.39
C LEU A 170 4.25 -13.49 0.37
N ASN A 171 2.98 -13.22 0.71
CA ASN A 171 1.92 -14.22 0.65
C ASN A 171 1.71 -14.74 -0.78
N GLU A 172 1.75 -13.87 -1.78
CA GLU A 172 1.67 -14.26 -3.19
C GLU A 172 2.87 -15.11 -3.63
N LEU A 173 4.08 -14.78 -3.16
CA LEU A 173 5.28 -15.58 -3.40
C LEU A 173 5.21 -16.96 -2.72
N ASP A 174 4.72 -17.02 -1.48
CA ASP A 174 4.50 -18.29 -0.77
C ASP A 174 3.46 -19.15 -1.49
N LYS A 175 2.38 -18.55 -1.99
CA LYS A 175 1.37 -19.24 -2.80
C LYS A 175 1.98 -19.83 -4.07
N LEU A 176 2.78 -19.06 -4.79
CA LEU A 176 3.45 -19.52 -6.01
C LEU A 176 4.49 -20.60 -5.74
N ALA A 177 5.27 -20.47 -4.67
CA ALA A 177 6.27 -21.47 -4.29
C ALA A 177 5.65 -22.84 -3.95
N ASN A 178 4.43 -22.84 -3.43
CA ASN A 178 3.67 -24.07 -3.14
C ASN A 178 2.89 -24.61 -4.34
N TYR A 179 2.95 -23.94 -5.51
CA TYR A 179 2.26 -24.42 -6.70
C TYR A 179 3.05 -25.57 -7.37
N PRO A 180 2.42 -26.73 -7.64
CA PRO A 180 3.16 -27.93 -8.04
C PRO A 180 3.64 -27.92 -9.49
N GLN A 181 3.13 -27.02 -10.34
CA GLN A 181 3.49 -26.97 -11.76
C GLN A 181 4.52 -25.88 -12.03
N LYS A 182 5.06 -25.89 -13.26
CA LYS A 182 6.04 -24.91 -13.71
C LYS A 182 5.48 -23.49 -13.62
N LEU A 183 6.28 -22.58 -13.06
CA LEU A 183 5.98 -21.16 -13.03
C LEU A 183 6.26 -20.55 -14.41
N ASP A 184 5.22 -20.51 -15.25
CA ASP A 184 5.20 -19.86 -16.55
C ASP A 184 4.19 -18.71 -16.62
N GLN A 185 4.15 -18.00 -17.74
CA GLN A 185 3.22 -16.88 -17.95
C GLN A 185 1.74 -17.26 -17.80
N LYS A 186 1.38 -18.50 -18.14
CA LYS A 186 0.00 -19.00 -17.98
C LYS A 186 -0.34 -19.16 -16.50
N THR A 187 0.59 -19.72 -15.73
CA THR A 187 0.48 -19.86 -14.28
C THR A 187 0.37 -18.51 -13.58
N MET A 188 1.20 -17.54 -13.97
CA MET A 188 1.09 -16.16 -13.47
C MET A 188 -0.26 -15.54 -13.81
N SER A 189 -0.80 -15.83 -15.01
CA SER A 189 -2.10 -15.33 -15.44
C SER A 189 -3.26 -15.93 -14.64
N LEU A 190 -3.12 -17.19 -14.25
CA LEU A 190 -4.11 -17.98 -13.53
C LEU A 190 -4.12 -17.67 -12.02
N LEU A 191 -2.94 -17.55 -11.40
CA LEU A 191 -2.81 -17.50 -9.94
C LEU A 191 -2.72 -16.09 -9.38
N LEU A 192 -2.24 -15.12 -10.17
CA LEU A 192 -2.09 -13.74 -9.74
C LEU A 192 -3.20 -12.89 -10.34
N SER A 193 -3.85 -12.10 -9.49
CA SER A 193 -4.82 -11.11 -9.95
C SER A 193 -4.15 -9.98 -10.71
N VAL A 194 -4.87 -9.39 -11.65
CA VAL A 194 -4.44 -8.14 -12.28
C VAL A 194 -4.57 -7.00 -11.25
N PRO A 195 -3.58 -6.10 -11.12
CA PRO A 195 -3.68 -4.95 -10.22
C PRO A 195 -4.96 -4.14 -10.48
N LEU A 196 -5.57 -3.62 -9.41
CA LEU A 196 -6.81 -2.86 -9.49
C LEU A 196 -6.66 -1.67 -10.45
N GLU A 197 -5.54 -0.95 -10.36
CA GLU A 197 -5.26 0.20 -11.22
C GLU A 197 -5.29 -0.19 -12.69
N GLU A 198 -4.68 -1.32 -13.07
CA GLU A 198 -4.71 -1.81 -14.46
C GLU A 198 -6.13 -2.25 -14.86
N ASN A 199 -6.86 -2.93 -14.00
CA ASN A 199 -8.25 -3.28 -14.30
C ASN A 199 -9.10 -2.03 -14.56
N VAL A 200 -8.89 -0.96 -13.80
CA VAL A 200 -9.56 0.32 -14.05
C VAL A 200 -9.11 0.93 -15.39
N PHE A 201 -7.81 0.88 -15.72
CA PHE A 201 -7.28 1.30 -17.03
C PHE A 201 -7.93 0.55 -18.19
N GLU A 202 -7.97 -0.78 -18.12
CA GLU A 202 -8.55 -1.62 -19.17
C GLU A 202 -10.08 -1.47 -19.25
N LEU A 203 -10.76 -1.24 -18.12
CA LEU A 203 -12.19 -0.94 -18.09
C LEU A 203 -12.48 0.39 -18.76
N SER A 204 -11.76 1.46 -18.42
CA SER A 204 -11.91 2.77 -19.06
C SER A 204 -11.63 2.68 -20.56
N LYS A 205 -10.59 1.94 -20.97
CA LYS A 205 -10.31 1.68 -22.39
C LYS A 205 -11.48 0.99 -23.08
N ALA A 206 -12.05 -0.04 -22.47
CA ALA A 206 -13.18 -0.78 -23.03
C ALA A 206 -14.42 0.12 -23.18
N ILE A 207 -14.70 0.99 -22.20
CA ILE A 207 -15.80 1.96 -22.24
C ILE A 207 -15.59 2.99 -23.37
N VAL A 208 -14.39 3.57 -23.45
CA VAL A 208 -14.05 4.57 -24.48
C VAL A 208 -14.13 3.98 -25.88
N SER A 209 -13.61 2.75 -26.06
CA SER A 209 -13.62 2.02 -27.35
C SER A 209 -14.95 1.33 -27.68
N LYS A 210 -16.01 1.57 -26.90
CA LYS A 210 -17.35 0.97 -27.09
C LYS A 210 -17.37 -0.56 -27.07
N ASN A 211 -16.45 -1.19 -26.35
CA ASN A 211 -16.36 -2.64 -26.22
C ASN A 211 -17.12 -3.14 -24.97
N LEU A 212 -18.45 -3.22 -25.08
CA LEU A 212 -19.33 -3.62 -23.97
C LEU A 212 -18.98 -4.99 -23.39
N LYS A 213 -18.70 -5.98 -24.24
CA LYS A 213 -18.38 -7.35 -23.80
C LYS A 213 -17.13 -7.35 -22.91
N LYS A 214 -16.08 -6.63 -23.31
CA LYS A 214 -14.85 -6.52 -22.53
C LYS A 214 -15.09 -5.72 -21.24
N ALA A 215 -15.84 -4.63 -21.29
CA ALA A 215 -16.16 -3.81 -20.11
C ALA A 215 -16.91 -4.62 -19.04
N LEU A 216 -17.98 -5.34 -19.43
CA LEU A 216 -18.74 -6.18 -18.51
C LEU A 216 -17.92 -7.33 -17.92
N HIS A 217 -17.01 -7.93 -18.71
CA HIS A 217 -16.12 -8.98 -18.21
C HIS A 217 -15.18 -8.47 -17.12
N ILE A 218 -14.47 -7.36 -17.38
CA ILE A 218 -13.55 -6.74 -16.40
C ILE A 218 -14.32 -6.30 -15.16
N TYR A 219 -15.51 -5.72 -15.33
CA TYR A 219 -16.34 -5.34 -14.20
C TYR A 219 -16.79 -6.54 -13.35
N GLY A 220 -17.14 -7.66 -13.97
CA GLY A 220 -17.45 -8.91 -13.28
C GLY A 220 -16.27 -9.44 -12.45
N ASP A 221 -15.06 -9.37 -12.99
CA ASP A 221 -13.84 -9.75 -12.26
C ASP A 221 -13.61 -8.83 -11.04
N LEU A 222 -13.78 -7.52 -11.21
CA LEU A 222 -13.68 -6.53 -10.14
C LEU A 222 -14.73 -6.75 -9.04
N GLN A 223 -15.95 -7.14 -9.40
CA GLN A 223 -16.99 -7.50 -8.43
C GLN A 223 -16.66 -8.79 -7.67
N THR A 224 -16.07 -9.78 -8.35
CA THR A 224 -15.63 -11.04 -7.71
C THR A 224 -14.56 -10.75 -6.65
N LEU A 225 -13.69 -9.78 -6.91
CA LEU A 225 -12.70 -9.25 -5.97
C LEU A 225 -13.29 -8.33 -4.88
N LYS A 226 -14.62 -8.21 -4.80
CA LYS A 226 -15.37 -7.39 -3.82
C LYS A 226 -15.02 -5.89 -3.86
N HIS A 227 -14.57 -5.37 -5.00
CA HIS A 227 -14.42 -3.93 -5.15
C HIS A 227 -15.80 -3.25 -5.23
N ASP A 228 -16.01 -2.18 -4.46
CA ASP A 228 -17.23 -1.38 -4.52
C ASP A 228 -17.28 -0.63 -5.87
N PRO A 229 -18.34 -0.78 -6.69
CA PRO A 229 -18.52 -0.02 -7.92
C PRO A 229 -18.37 1.49 -7.73
N VAL A 230 -18.77 2.01 -6.57
CA VAL A 230 -18.64 3.44 -6.23
C VAL A 230 -17.18 3.87 -6.13
N ALA A 231 -16.29 3.00 -5.69
CA ALA A 231 -14.87 3.30 -5.63
C ALA A 231 -14.20 3.34 -7.03
N LEU A 232 -14.82 2.73 -8.05
CA LEU A 232 -14.31 2.73 -9.42
C LEU A 232 -14.62 4.05 -10.15
N ILE A 233 -15.76 4.66 -9.86
CA ILE A 233 -16.26 5.88 -10.53
C ILE A 233 -15.21 7.02 -10.51
N PRO A 234 -14.64 7.42 -9.35
CA PRO A 234 -13.64 8.48 -9.31
C PRO A 234 -12.39 8.18 -10.14
N SER A 235 -11.96 6.92 -10.15
CA SER A 235 -10.76 6.45 -10.85
C SER A 235 -10.96 6.47 -12.37
N ILE A 236 -12.12 6.01 -12.84
CA ILE A 236 -12.50 6.09 -14.27
C ILE A 236 -12.63 7.56 -14.68
N ALA A 237 -13.26 8.39 -13.86
CA ALA A 237 -13.40 9.82 -14.13
C ALA A 237 -12.03 10.52 -14.24
N TRP A 238 -11.08 10.15 -13.38
CA TRP A 238 -9.71 10.66 -13.47
C TRP A 238 -9.02 10.23 -14.79
N GLN A 239 -9.14 8.97 -15.19
CA GLN A 239 -8.57 8.49 -16.47
C GLN A 239 -9.21 9.17 -17.68
N LEU A 240 -10.53 9.38 -17.66
CA LEU A 240 -11.24 10.13 -18.71
C LEU A 240 -10.78 11.59 -18.77
N ARG A 241 -10.59 12.27 -17.63
CA ARG A 241 -10.03 13.63 -17.60
C ARG A 241 -8.61 13.69 -18.15
N LEU A 242 -7.78 12.70 -17.82
CA LEU A 242 -6.43 12.62 -18.37
C LEU A 242 -6.46 12.41 -19.89
N MET A 243 -7.31 11.51 -20.40
CA MET A 243 -7.51 11.34 -21.84
C MET A 243 -8.02 12.61 -22.53
N PHE A 244 -8.94 13.34 -21.90
CA PHE A 244 -9.43 14.64 -22.38
C PHE A 244 -8.30 15.66 -22.52
N GLN A 245 -7.46 15.81 -21.48
CA GLN A 245 -6.30 16.69 -21.52
C GLN A 245 -5.33 16.30 -22.63
N VAL A 246 -5.03 15.01 -22.78
CA VAL A 246 -4.19 14.49 -23.86
C VAL A 246 -4.76 14.84 -25.23
N LEU A 247 -6.06 14.62 -25.46
CA LEU A 247 -6.71 14.92 -26.74
C LEU A 247 -6.68 16.42 -27.07
N LEU A 248 -6.86 17.30 -26.08
CA LEU A 248 -6.74 18.75 -26.28
C LEU A 248 -5.32 19.16 -26.69
N LEU A 249 -4.30 18.66 -26.00
CA LEU A 249 -2.91 18.97 -26.33
C LEU A 249 -2.48 18.38 -27.68
N GLN A 250 -3.03 17.21 -28.05
CA GLN A 250 -2.84 16.65 -29.39
C GLN A 250 -3.50 17.52 -30.48
N ARG A 251 -4.67 18.14 -30.21
CA ARG A 251 -5.29 19.12 -31.13
C ARG A 251 -4.41 20.37 -31.31
N GLU A 252 -3.68 20.76 -30.28
CA GLU A 252 -2.66 21.82 -30.34
C GLU A 252 -1.36 21.37 -31.04
N ARG A 253 -1.30 20.12 -31.54
CA ARG A 253 -0.16 19.49 -32.24
C ARG A 253 1.09 19.31 -31.38
N LEU A 254 0.93 19.25 -30.06
CA LEU A 254 2.05 18.87 -29.18
C LEU A 254 2.42 17.41 -29.39
N SER A 255 3.72 17.14 -29.37
CA SER A 255 4.29 15.80 -29.38
C SER A 255 4.03 15.07 -28.05
N SER A 256 4.15 13.74 -28.06
CA SER A 256 4.03 12.95 -26.83
C SER A 256 5.08 13.31 -25.77
N PHE A 257 6.20 13.90 -26.16
CA PHE A 257 7.21 14.40 -25.23
C PHE A 257 6.75 15.70 -24.56
N GLU A 258 6.28 16.68 -25.32
CA GLU A 258 5.77 17.95 -24.80
C GLU A 258 4.52 17.76 -23.92
N ILE A 259 3.66 16.78 -24.27
CA ILE A 259 2.50 16.41 -23.45
C ILE A 259 2.96 15.88 -22.08
N ARG A 260 4.04 15.08 -22.02
CA ARG A 260 4.61 14.58 -20.76
C ARG A 260 5.12 15.69 -19.88
N GLU A 261 5.89 16.61 -20.45
CA GLU A 261 6.40 17.76 -19.69
C GLU A 261 5.26 18.64 -19.16
N ARG A 262 4.18 18.80 -19.92
CA ARG A 262 3.08 19.69 -19.56
C ARG A 262 2.14 19.12 -18.50
N LEU A 263 1.86 17.82 -18.52
CA LEU A 263 0.90 17.21 -17.59
C LEU A 263 1.54 16.77 -16.27
N ASN A 264 2.87 16.65 -16.19
CA ASN A 264 3.60 16.28 -14.98
C ASN A 264 3.02 15.03 -14.27
N GLU A 265 2.57 14.06 -15.08
CA GLU A 265 2.00 12.79 -14.64
C GLU A 265 3.03 11.67 -14.77
N ASN A 266 2.78 10.54 -14.10
CA ASN A 266 3.66 9.37 -14.22
C ASN A 266 3.76 8.87 -15.68
N ASP A 267 4.98 8.57 -16.15
CA ASP A 267 5.23 8.15 -17.53
C ASP A 267 4.41 6.94 -17.99
N PHE A 268 4.20 5.96 -17.12
CA PHE A 268 3.41 4.78 -17.46
C PHE A 268 1.93 5.12 -17.66
N VAL A 269 1.37 5.85 -16.70
CA VAL A 269 -0.02 6.35 -16.72
C VAL A 269 -0.27 7.17 -17.98
N LEU A 270 0.63 8.11 -18.28
CA LEU A 270 0.46 9.00 -19.41
C LEU A 270 0.65 8.27 -20.74
N SER A 271 1.56 7.29 -20.82
CA SER A 271 1.70 6.44 -22.00
C SER A 271 0.40 5.70 -22.32
N LYS A 272 -0.24 5.09 -21.30
CA LYS A 272 -1.53 4.40 -21.46
C LYS A 272 -2.64 5.38 -21.84
N ALA A 273 -2.71 6.55 -21.20
CA ALA A 273 -3.71 7.56 -21.55
C ALA A 273 -3.56 8.05 -22.99
N ILE A 274 -2.33 8.28 -23.47
CA ILE A 274 -2.04 8.60 -24.88
C ILE A 274 -2.47 7.48 -25.80
N GLU A 275 -2.19 6.22 -25.45
CA GLU A 275 -2.62 5.07 -26.24
C GLU A 275 -4.15 4.97 -26.30
N TYR A 276 -4.84 5.13 -25.18
CA TYR A 276 -6.28 4.90 -25.08
C TYR A 276 -7.11 6.06 -25.63
N ALA A 277 -6.54 7.27 -25.62
CA ALA A 277 -7.09 8.42 -26.32
C ALA A 277 -7.07 8.23 -27.85
N LYS A 278 -6.13 7.43 -28.41
CA LYS A 278 -6.09 7.19 -29.86
C LYS A 278 -7.37 6.50 -30.33
N GLY A 279 -8.05 7.13 -31.28
CA GLY A 279 -9.31 6.63 -31.82
C GLY A 279 -10.56 7.09 -31.04
N SER A 280 -10.40 7.93 -30.02
CA SER A 280 -11.50 8.64 -29.37
C SER A 280 -11.55 10.11 -29.82
N SER A 281 -12.58 10.83 -29.40
CA SER A 281 -12.74 12.28 -29.64
C SER A 281 -12.97 13.03 -28.34
N VAL A 282 -12.68 14.33 -28.33
CA VAL A 282 -12.90 15.19 -27.16
C VAL A 282 -14.37 15.16 -26.76
N GLU A 283 -15.26 15.24 -27.76
CA GLU A 283 -16.71 15.25 -27.58
C GLU A 283 -17.18 13.95 -26.92
N ARG A 284 -16.61 12.82 -27.32
CA ARG A 284 -16.90 11.51 -26.75
C ARG A 284 -16.46 11.39 -25.29
N ILE A 285 -15.27 11.90 -24.95
CA ILE A 285 -14.78 11.86 -23.57
C ILE A 285 -15.59 12.79 -22.67
N VAL A 286 -16.02 13.96 -23.17
CA VAL A 286 -16.92 14.87 -22.44
C VAL A 286 -18.25 14.20 -22.16
N ASP A 287 -18.87 13.60 -23.17
CA ASP A 287 -20.12 12.83 -23.04
C ASP A 287 -20.02 11.72 -21.99
N LEU A 288 -18.91 10.97 -21.97
CA LEU A 288 -18.66 9.96 -20.94
C LEU A 288 -18.54 10.56 -19.53
N LEU A 289 -17.87 11.70 -19.39
CA LEU A 289 -17.71 12.39 -18.11
C LEU A 289 -19.05 12.89 -17.58
N GLU A 290 -19.93 13.40 -18.46
CA GLU A 290 -21.28 13.85 -18.10
C GLU A 290 -22.15 12.68 -17.60
N HIS A 291 -22.18 11.57 -18.35
CA HIS A 291 -22.90 10.36 -17.94
C HIS A 291 -22.37 9.80 -16.61
N LEU A 292 -21.04 9.75 -16.43
CA LEU A 292 -20.42 9.26 -15.22
C LEU A 292 -20.70 10.17 -14.01
N ALA A 293 -20.75 11.49 -14.21
CA ALA A 293 -21.12 12.45 -13.18
C ALA A 293 -22.59 12.31 -12.75
N SER A 294 -23.50 12.13 -13.72
CA SER A 294 -24.92 11.86 -13.45
C SER A 294 -25.09 10.57 -12.65
N LEU A 295 -24.38 9.50 -13.02
CA LEU A 295 -24.39 8.24 -12.30
C LEU A 295 -23.92 8.40 -10.84
N ASP A 296 -22.79 9.06 -10.62
CA ASP A 296 -22.25 9.31 -9.27
C ASP A 296 -23.28 10.02 -8.38
N GLN A 297 -23.95 11.04 -8.92
CA GLN A 297 -25.00 11.77 -8.20
C GLN A 297 -26.21 10.88 -7.89
N GLN A 298 -26.68 10.09 -8.85
CA GLN A 298 -27.85 9.21 -8.66
C GLN A 298 -27.59 8.12 -7.62
N ILE A 299 -26.38 7.54 -7.62
CA ILE A 299 -25.97 6.55 -6.63
C ILE A 299 -25.88 7.19 -5.23
N LYS A 300 -25.18 8.33 -5.10
CA LYS A 300 -25.00 9.00 -3.79
C LYS A 300 -26.30 9.53 -3.20
N SER A 301 -27.26 9.88 -4.05
CA SER A 301 -28.61 10.27 -3.62
C SER A 301 -29.55 9.09 -3.37
N GLY A 302 -29.08 7.84 -3.52
CA GLY A 302 -29.86 6.63 -3.29
C GLY A 302 -30.96 6.37 -4.32
N LYS A 303 -30.95 7.08 -5.46
CA LYS A 303 -31.95 6.93 -6.52
C LYS A 303 -31.76 5.67 -7.35
N VAL A 304 -30.51 5.18 -7.44
CA VAL A 304 -30.13 4.04 -8.26
C VAL A 304 -29.22 3.12 -7.45
N ASP A 305 -29.46 1.81 -7.55
CA ASP A 305 -28.57 0.81 -6.98
C ASP A 305 -27.17 0.90 -7.61
N LYS A 306 -26.12 0.79 -6.78
CA LYS A 306 -24.72 0.95 -7.18
C LYS A 306 -24.31 0.04 -8.33
N LYS A 307 -24.72 -1.24 -8.26
CA LYS A 307 -24.35 -2.26 -9.23
C LYS A 307 -25.13 -2.07 -10.52
N PHE A 308 -26.45 -2.01 -10.40
CA PHE A 308 -27.33 -1.84 -11.55
C PHE A 308 -27.03 -0.55 -12.33
N GLY A 309 -26.85 0.57 -11.63
CA GLY A 309 -26.55 1.85 -12.26
C GLY A 309 -25.24 1.83 -13.04
N PHE A 310 -24.21 1.18 -12.50
CA PHE A 310 -22.91 1.09 -13.17
C PHE A 310 -22.96 0.18 -14.41
N GLU A 311 -23.70 -0.93 -14.35
CA GLU A 311 -23.96 -1.79 -15.52
C GLU A 311 -24.73 -1.05 -16.61
N LEU A 312 -25.76 -0.30 -16.23
CA LEU A 312 -26.54 0.51 -17.16
C LEU A 312 -25.68 1.59 -17.81
N PHE A 313 -24.85 2.30 -17.03
CA PHE A 313 -23.89 3.27 -17.56
C PHE A 313 -22.97 2.64 -18.60
N MET A 314 -22.42 1.45 -18.37
CA MET A 314 -21.57 0.79 -19.37
C MET A 314 -22.34 0.46 -20.65
N ILE A 315 -23.61 0.03 -20.54
CA ILE A 315 -24.46 -0.25 -21.70
C ILE A 315 -24.73 1.04 -22.49
N GLU A 316 -25.11 2.13 -21.81
CA GLU A 316 -25.39 3.43 -22.43
C GLU A 316 -24.13 4.04 -23.04
N ALA A 317 -23.04 4.01 -22.30
CA ALA A 317 -21.74 4.51 -22.72
C ALA A 317 -21.22 3.75 -23.95
N THR A 318 -21.53 2.48 -24.15
CA THR A 318 -20.96 1.71 -25.28
C THR A 318 -21.85 1.65 -26.52
N ARG A 319 -23.00 2.34 -26.53
CA ARG A 319 -23.80 2.60 -27.74
C ARG A 319 -23.09 3.62 -28.64
#